data_AF-A0A8X7BWW1-F1
#
_entry.id   AF-A0A8X7BWW1-F1
#
_cell.length_a   1.000
_cell.length_b   1.000
_cell.length_c   1.000
_cell.angle_alpha   90.00
_cell.angle_beta   90.00
_cell.angle_gamma   90.00
#
_symmetry.space_group_name_H-M   'P 1'
#
loop_
_entity.id
_entity.type
_entity.pdbx_description
1 polymer ?
#
loop_
_entity_poly.entity_id
_entity_poly.type
_entity_poly.pdbx_seq_one_letter_code
_entity_poly.pdbx_strand_id
1 'polypeptide(L)'
;MSKKTNTAEEKYDSYELEVLAIINALKKFRVYLLGQHFKIVTDCSAFQKTMHKKDLITRIARWALQLEEFDYEIEHRAGSRMKHVDALSRYPVMIICNDTLTSKLKKAQEEDDSIQTLKSLLEKQESEEFFERIFYSTNT
;
A
#
# COMPACT_ATOMS: atom_id res chain seq x y z
N MET A 1 -0.26 -4.00 -6.96
CA MET A 1 -0.69 -4.61 -5.67
C MET A 1 -1.78 -5.62 -5.99
N SER A 2 -1.75 -6.82 -5.40
CA SER A 2 -2.83 -7.82 -5.49
C SER A 2 -3.08 -8.37 -4.09
N LYS A 3 -4.34 -8.54 -3.71
CA LYS A 3 -4.75 -8.99 -2.36
C LYS A 3 -5.92 -9.96 -2.49
N LYS A 4 -5.80 -11.13 -1.84
CA LYS A 4 -6.92 -12.08 -1.72
C LYS A 4 -7.95 -11.56 -0.72
N THR A 5 -9.23 -11.82 -1.01
CA THR A 5 -10.33 -11.57 -0.09
C THR A 5 -10.19 -12.45 1.15
N ASN A 6 -10.50 -11.90 2.33
CA ASN A 6 -10.67 -12.70 3.54
C ASN A 6 -12.10 -13.29 3.63
N THR A 7 -12.33 -14.19 4.58
CA THR A 7 -13.63 -14.88 4.76
C THR A 7 -14.82 -13.95 5.04
N ALA A 8 -14.57 -12.74 5.54
CA ALA A 8 -15.61 -11.73 5.73
C ALA A 8 -15.86 -10.92 4.45
N GLU A 9 -14.80 -10.62 3.69
CA GLU A 9 -14.84 -9.93 2.40
C GLU A 9 -15.46 -10.80 1.31
N GLU A 10 -15.31 -12.13 1.37
CA GLU A 10 -15.95 -13.08 0.43
C GLU A 10 -17.48 -12.97 0.36
N LYS A 11 -18.11 -12.42 1.41
CA LYS A 11 -19.56 -12.21 1.47
C LYS A 11 -20.00 -10.88 0.86
N TYR A 12 -19.06 -10.05 0.44
CA TYR A 12 -19.36 -8.74 -0.14
C TYR A 12 -19.76 -8.91 -1.59
N ASP A 13 -20.64 -8.02 -2.04
CA ASP A 13 -21.02 -8.00 -3.45
C ASP A 13 -19.79 -7.65 -4.31
N SER A 14 -19.77 -8.12 -5.55
CA SER A 14 -18.63 -7.92 -6.45
C SER A 14 -18.25 -6.44 -6.59
N TYR A 15 -19.22 -5.52 -6.60
CA TYR A 15 -18.92 -4.09 -6.66
C TYR A 15 -18.26 -3.55 -5.39
N GLU A 16 -18.62 -4.07 -4.21
CA GLU A 16 -18.01 -3.68 -2.93
C GLU A 16 -16.56 -4.17 -2.86
N LEU A 17 -16.28 -5.35 -3.41
CA LEU A 17 -14.93 -5.89 -3.52
C LEU A 17 -14.03 -5.01 -4.40
N GLU A 18 -14.54 -4.53 -5.54
CA GLU A 18 -13.82 -3.60 -6.41
C GLU A 18 -13.53 -2.27 -5.71
N VAL A 19 -14.52 -1.69 -5.03
CA VAL A 19 -14.34 -0.47 -4.24
C VAL A 19 -13.29 -0.68 -3.14
N LEU A 20 -13.36 -1.81 -2.44
CA LEU A 20 -12.41 -2.17 -1.39
C LEU A 20 -10.99 -2.34 -1.93
N ALA A 21 -10.83 -2.90 -3.14
CA ALA A 21 -9.53 -3.03 -3.79
C ALA A 21 -8.91 -1.65 -4.05
N ILE A 22 -9.69 -0.68 -4.53
CA ILE A 22 -9.27 0.71 -4.73
C ILE A 22 -8.83 1.32 -3.41
N ILE A 23 -9.65 1.22 -2.35
CA ILE A 23 -9.33 1.77 -1.02
C ILE A 23 -8.03 1.17 -0.47
N ASN A 24 -7.82 -0.14 -0.62
CA ASN A 24 -6.60 -0.79 -0.16
C ASN A 24 -5.36 -0.33 -0.96
N ALA A 25 -5.51 -0.11 -2.27
CA ALA A 25 -4.44 0.43 -3.10
C ALA A 25 -4.08 1.86 -2.67
N LEU A 26 -5.06 2.74 -2.48
CA LEU A 26 -4.83 4.11 -2.03
C LEU A 26 -4.14 4.18 -0.68
N LYS A 27 -4.55 3.35 0.29
CA LYS A 27 -3.86 3.24 1.58
C LYS A 27 -2.40 2.83 1.43
N LYS A 28 -2.12 1.85 0.56
CA LYS A 28 -0.77 1.35 0.34
C LYS A 28 0.13 2.38 -0.34
N PHE A 29 -0.42 3.14 -1.28
CA PHE A 29 0.29 4.14 -2.06
C PHE A 29 0.11 5.57 -1.53
N ARG A 30 -0.47 5.74 -0.34
CA ARG A 30 -0.78 7.05 0.25
C ARG A 30 0.43 8.00 0.25
N VAL A 31 1.60 7.49 0.60
CA VAL A 31 2.86 8.29 0.63
C VAL A 31 3.26 8.86 -0.73
N TYR A 32 2.78 8.26 -1.83
CA TYR A 32 3.07 8.70 -3.20
C TYR A 32 1.94 9.54 -3.80
N LEU A 33 0.71 9.35 -3.33
CA LEU A 33 -0.49 9.94 -3.92
C LEU A 33 -0.98 11.19 -3.17
N LEU A 34 -0.61 11.34 -1.89
CA LEU A 34 -1.06 12.47 -1.08
C LEU A 34 -0.50 13.78 -1.64
N GLY A 35 -1.38 14.75 -1.89
CA GLY A 35 -1.02 16.07 -2.42
C GLY A 35 -0.73 16.10 -3.93
N GLN A 36 -0.94 14.99 -4.65
CA GLN A 36 -0.85 14.96 -6.11
C GLN A 36 -2.21 14.62 -6.73
N HIS A 37 -2.50 15.25 -7.88
CA HIS A 37 -3.64 14.86 -8.69
C HIS A 37 -3.32 13.59 -9.48
N PHE A 38 -4.17 12.57 -9.39
CA PHE A 38 -3.98 11.32 -10.12
C PHE A 38 -5.27 10.73 -10.66
N LYS A 39 -5.14 9.71 -11.51
CA LYS A 39 -6.27 9.02 -12.13
C LYS A 39 -6.43 7.61 -11.61
N ILE A 40 -7.66 7.27 -11.19
CA ILE A 40 -8.09 5.93 -10.84
C ILE A 40 -8.77 5.30 -12.06
N VAL A 41 -8.14 4.30 -12.66
CA VAL A 41 -8.73 3.54 -13.77
C VAL A 41 -9.32 2.24 -13.23
N THR A 42 -10.62 2.05 -13.42
CA THR A 42 -11.36 0.85 -12.97
C THR A 42 -12.31 0.36 -14.04
N ASP A 43 -12.56 -0.95 -14.11
CA ASP A 43 -13.62 -1.54 -14.93
C ASP A 43 -14.97 -1.59 -14.19
N CYS A 44 -15.02 -1.10 -12.96
CA CYS A 44 -16.21 -1.05 -12.14
C CYS A 44 -16.89 0.33 -12.22
N SER A 45 -17.86 0.46 -13.12
CA SER A 45 -18.70 1.67 -13.22
C SER A 45 -19.55 1.93 -11.96
N ALA A 46 -19.69 0.94 -11.07
CA ALA A 46 -20.45 1.08 -9.84
C ALA A 46 -19.74 1.95 -8.79
N PHE A 47 -18.41 2.12 -8.85
CA PHE A 47 -17.67 2.98 -7.91
C PHE A 47 -18.18 4.43 -7.95
N GLN A 48 -18.28 5.02 -9.14
CA GLN A 48 -18.85 6.36 -9.34
C GLN A 48 -20.28 6.45 -8.79
N LYS A 49 -21.13 5.47 -9.12
CA LYS A 49 -22.53 5.44 -8.66
C LYS A 49 -22.66 5.29 -7.14
N THR A 50 -21.71 4.58 -6.52
CA THR A 50 -21.71 4.29 -5.08
C THR A 50 -21.37 5.54 -4.28
N MET A 51 -20.41 6.36 -4.75
CA MET A 51 -20.05 7.62 -4.09
C MET A 51 -21.16 8.68 -4.16
N HIS A 52 -22.06 8.59 -5.15
CA HIS A 52 -23.19 9.52 -5.29
C HIS A 52 -24.48 9.06 -4.60
N LYS A 53 -24.52 7.85 -4.01
CA LYS A 53 -25.73 7.37 -3.30
C LYS A 53 -25.88 8.07 -1.96
N LYS A 54 -27.11 8.47 -1.63
CA LYS A 54 -27.47 9.17 -0.38
C LYS A 54 -27.54 8.22 0.82
N ASP A 55 -27.97 6.98 0.59
CA ASP A 55 -28.06 5.93 1.61
C ASP A 55 -26.81 5.03 1.54
N LEU A 56 -25.74 5.51 2.15
CA LEU A 56 -24.50 4.75 2.26
C LEU A 56 -24.58 3.84 3.49
N ILE A 57 -24.35 2.54 3.28
CA ILE A 57 -24.04 1.62 4.38
C ILE A 57 -22.81 2.18 5.11
N THR A 58 -22.77 2.11 6.44
CA THR A 58 -21.71 2.69 7.30
C THR A 58 -20.28 2.41 6.80
N ARG A 59 -20.07 1.24 6.19
CA ARG A 59 -18.80 0.85 5.57
C ARG A 59 -18.41 1.73 4.38
N ILE A 60 -19.35 1.99 3.47
CA ILE A 60 -19.13 2.82 2.28
C ILE A 60 -18.93 4.27 2.69
N ALA A 61 -19.66 4.78 3.67
CA ALA A 61 -19.44 6.12 4.22
C ALA A 61 -18.00 6.29 4.74
N ARG A 62 -17.45 5.28 5.41
CA ARG A 62 -16.05 5.28 5.86
C ARG A 62 -15.05 5.28 4.71
N TRP A 63 -15.37 4.59 3.60
CA TRP A 63 -14.55 4.61 2.40
C TRP A 63 -14.60 5.96 1.69
N ALA A 64 -15.77 6.61 1.63
CA ALA A 64 -15.92 7.95 1.08
C ALA A 64 -15.05 8.97 1.83
N LEU A 65 -15.06 8.96 3.16
CA LEU A 65 -14.18 9.82 3.98
C LEU A 65 -12.69 9.55 3.71
N GLN A 66 -12.30 8.31 3.44
CA GLN A 66 -10.91 7.97 3.09
C GLN A 66 -10.52 8.49 1.70
N LEU A 67 -11.49 8.62 0.80
CA LEU A 67 -11.25 9.12 -0.55
C LEU A 67 -11.14 10.65 -0.57
N GLU A 68 -11.84 11.36 0.31
CA GLU A 68 -11.76 12.83 0.41
C GLU A 68 -10.35 13.35 0.71
N GLU A 69 -9.47 12.53 1.28
CA GLU A 69 -8.06 12.89 1.50
C GLU A 69 -7.27 13.07 0.19
N PHE A 70 -7.74 12.49 -0.91
CA PHE A 70 -7.03 12.42 -2.18
C PHE A 70 -7.64 13.32 -3.25
N ASP A 71 -6.79 13.90 -4.10
CA ASP A 71 -7.21 14.58 -5.33
C ASP A 71 -7.13 13.59 -6.50
N TYR A 72 -8.29 13.15 -7.00
CA TYR A 72 -8.34 12.11 -8.03
C TYR A 72 -9.47 12.28 -9.05
N GLU A 73 -9.23 11.73 -10.24
CA GLU A 73 -10.24 11.55 -11.29
C GLU A 73 -10.53 10.05 -11.49
N ILE A 74 -11.80 9.67 -11.64
CA ILE A 74 -12.20 8.28 -11.92
C ILE A 74 -12.46 8.10 -13.41
N GLU A 75 -11.71 7.20 -14.06
CA GLU A 75 -11.93 6.80 -15.45
C GLU A 75 -12.40 5.33 -15.51
N HIS A 76 -13.59 5.10 -16.07
CA HIS A 76 -14.06 3.76 -16.35
C HIS A 76 -13.40 3.20 -17.63
N ARG A 77 -12.84 2.00 -17.56
CA ARG A 77 -12.24 1.30 -18.71
C ARG A 77 -12.67 -0.16 -18.71
N ALA A 78 -13.21 -0.64 -19.82
CA ALA A 78 -13.67 -2.03 -19.94
C ALA A 78 -12.57 -3.05 -19.60
N GLY A 79 -12.90 -4.08 -18.82
CA GLY A 79 -11.96 -5.13 -18.40
C GLY A 79 -11.24 -5.84 -19.56
N SER A 80 -11.86 -5.90 -20.74
CA SER A 80 -11.23 -6.42 -21.98
C SER A 80 -9.96 -5.65 -22.39
N ARG A 81 -9.85 -4.38 -21.99
CA ARG A 81 -8.68 -3.50 -22.18
C ARG A 81 -7.74 -3.49 -20.97
N MET A 82 -8.05 -4.23 -19.91
CA MET A 82 -7.31 -4.29 -18.64
C MET A 82 -6.84 -5.72 -18.31
N LYS A 83 -6.64 -6.57 -19.33
CA LYS A 83 -6.21 -7.98 -19.15
C LYS A 83 -4.96 -8.17 -18.28
N HIS A 84 -4.03 -7.21 -18.31
CA HIS A 84 -2.83 -7.22 -17.47
C HIS A 84 -3.16 -7.07 -15.97
N VAL A 85 -4.16 -6.26 -15.63
CA VAL A 85 -4.64 -6.08 -14.25
C VAL A 85 -5.39 -7.33 -13.80
N ASP A 86 -6.26 -7.84 -14.67
CA ASP A 86 -7.04 -9.06 -14.42
C ASP A 86 -6.15 -10.29 -14.19
N ALA A 87 -5.04 -10.41 -14.93
CA ALA A 87 -4.04 -11.44 -14.68
C ALA A 87 -3.45 -11.35 -13.26
N LEU A 88 -3.13 -10.14 -12.78
CA LEU A 88 -2.57 -9.92 -11.45
C LEU A 88 -3.58 -10.14 -10.32
N SER A 89 -4.88 -9.93 -10.56
CA SER A 89 -5.92 -10.17 -9.57
C SER A 89 -6.32 -11.64 -9.49
N ARG A 90 -6.47 -12.33 -10.64
CA ARG A 90 -6.88 -13.75 -10.72
C ARG A 90 -5.76 -14.71 -10.34
N TYR A 91 -4.55 -14.39 -10.74
CA TYR A 91 -3.36 -15.12 -10.34
C TYR A 91 -2.64 -14.24 -9.34
N PRO A 92 -2.91 -14.39 -8.03
CA PRO A 92 -1.98 -13.87 -7.05
C PRO A 92 -0.68 -14.57 -7.41
N VAL A 93 0.25 -13.80 -8.03
CA VAL A 93 1.59 -14.29 -8.31
C VAL A 93 1.98 -14.92 -7.00
N MET A 94 2.22 -16.23 -7.04
CA MET A 94 2.90 -16.91 -5.97
C MET A 94 4.26 -16.24 -6.02
N ILE A 95 4.38 -15.06 -5.39
CA ILE A 95 5.66 -14.52 -5.00
C ILE A 95 6.24 -15.73 -4.30
N ILE A 96 7.32 -16.22 -4.87
CA ILE A 96 8.09 -17.31 -4.32
C ILE A 96 8.58 -16.74 -2.99
N CYS A 97 7.72 -16.77 -1.98
CA CYS A 97 7.93 -16.34 -0.61
C CYS A 97 8.56 -17.51 0.13
N ASN A 98 9.54 -18.16 -0.48
CA ASN A 98 10.74 -18.38 0.28
C ASN A 98 11.51 -17.09 0.07
N ASP A 99 11.38 -16.17 1.01
CA ASP A 99 12.09 -14.90 1.03
C ASP A 99 13.60 -15.17 1.20
N THR A 100 14.18 -15.71 0.13
CA THR A 100 15.58 -16.09 0.05
C THR A 100 16.44 -14.86 0.04
N LEU A 101 15.94 -13.73 -0.49
CA LEU A 101 16.68 -12.48 -0.53
C LEU A 101 16.81 -11.88 0.87
N THR A 102 15.73 -11.72 1.62
CA THR A 102 15.82 -11.19 3.00
C THR A 102 16.61 -12.14 3.89
N SER A 103 16.46 -13.46 3.71
CA SER A 103 17.24 -14.45 4.46
C SER A 103 18.73 -14.38 4.13
N LYS A 104 19.10 -14.18 2.85
CA LYS A 104 20.49 -13.97 2.40
C LYS A 104 21.05 -12.64 2.89
N LEU A 105 20.26 -11.56 2.81
CA LEU A 105 20.66 -10.24 3.27
C LEU A 105 20.90 -10.24 4.79
N LYS A 106 19.99 -10.85 5.56
CA LYS A 106 20.16 -11.00 7.01
C LYS A 106 21.44 -11.75 7.34
N LYS A 107 21.70 -12.87 6.65
CA LYS A 107 22.94 -13.64 6.85
C LYS A 107 24.19 -12.81 6.49
N ALA A 108 24.18 -12.10 5.37
CA ALA A 108 25.28 -11.23 4.97
C ALA A 108 25.52 -10.08 5.96
N GLN A 109 24.46 -9.52 6.54
CA GLN A 109 24.55 -8.49 7.58
C GLN A 109 25.08 -9.03 8.92
N GLU A 110 24.79 -10.30 9.25
CA GLU A 110 25.34 -10.99 10.43
C GLU A 110 26.84 -11.27 10.27
N GLU A 111 27.31 -11.52 9.04
CA GLU A 111 28.72 -11.79 8.71
C GLU A 111 29.55 -10.50 8.47
N ASP A 112 28.93 -9.33 8.33
CA ASP A 112 29.62 -8.06 8.08
C ASP A 112 30.05 -7.36 9.38
N ASP A 113 31.36 -7.28 9.60
CA ASP A 113 31.97 -6.68 10.80
C ASP A 113 31.60 -5.20 11.00
N SER A 114 31.45 -4.43 9.92
CA SER A 114 31.11 -3.00 10.00
C SER A 114 29.68 -2.82 10.49
N ILE A 115 28.76 -3.62 9.97
CA ILE A 115 27.35 -3.63 10.37
C ILE A 115 27.20 -4.12 11.82
N GLN A 116 27.94 -5.15 12.24
CA GLN A 116 27.93 -5.60 13.64
C GLN A 116 28.50 -4.54 14.59
N THR A 117 29.56 -3.84 14.18
CA THR A 117 30.13 -2.72 14.95
C THR A 117 29.11 -1.60 15.12
N LEU A 118 28.44 -1.19 14.03
CA LEU A 118 27.37 -0.19 14.06
C LEU A 118 26.22 -0.62 14.96
N LYS A 119 25.79 -1.88 14.87
CA LYS A 119 24.74 -2.43 15.75
C LYS A 119 25.13 -2.34 17.22
N SER A 120 26.36 -2.72 17.57
CA SER A 120 26.86 -2.66 18.94
C SER A 120 27.02 -1.22 19.46
N LEU A 121 27.32 -0.26 18.59
CA LEU A 121 27.40 1.16 18.92
C LEU A 121 26.02 1.74 19.20
N LEU A 122 25.03 1.39 18.37
CA LEU A 122 23.64 1.81 18.54
C LEU A 122 22.97 1.18 19.78
N GLU A 123 23.36 -0.05 20.16
CA GLU A 123 22.89 -0.69 21.40
C GLU A 123 23.52 -0.09 22.66
N LYS A 124 24.71 0.53 22.54
CA LYS A 124 25.46 1.12 23.67
C LYS A 124 25.22 2.61 23.87
N GLN A 125 24.83 3.34 22.83
CA GLN A 125 24.43 4.73 22.96
C GLN A 125 22.94 4.78 23.28
N GLU A 126 22.57 5.30 24.46
CA GLU A 126 21.22 5.82 24.66
C GLU A 126 20.92 6.76 23.49
N SER A 127 19.86 6.44 22.76
CA SER A 127 19.56 6.88 21.40
C SER A 127 19.46 8.40 21.19
N GLU A 128 19.51 9.20 22.25
CA GLU A 128 19.35 10.66 22.18
C GLU A 128 20.60 11.38 21.67
N GLU A 129 21.82 10.95 22.04
CA GLU A 129 23.05 11.65 21.60
C GLU A 129 23.43 11.41 20.13
N PHE A 130 23.01 10.28 19.54
CA PHE A 130 23.41 9.90 18.18
C PHE A 130 22.72 10.78 17.11
N PHE A 131 21.42 11.05 17.26
CA PHE A 131 20.69 11.88 16.31
C PHE A 131 21.17 13.33 16.37
N GLU A 132 21.40 13.87 17.56
CA GLU A 132 21.95 15.21 17.75
C GLU A 132 23.33 15.35 17.05
N ARG A 133 24.21 14.37 17.17
CA ARG A 133 25.55 14.46 16.57
C ARG A 133 25.56 14.37 15.05
N ILE A 134 24.60 13.68 14.43
CA ILE A 134 24.47 13.63 12.96
C ILE A 134 23.86 14.92 12.41
N PHE A 135 22.84 15.48 13.07
CA PHE A 135 22.17 16.69 12.60
C PHE A 135 22.96 17.99 12.88
N TYR A 136 23.70 18.07 13.97
CA TYR A 136 24.45 19.30 14.34
C TYR A 136 25.92 19.33 13.90
N SER A 137 26.48 18.22 13.41
CA SER A 137 27.86 18.16 12.88
C SER A 137 28.02 18.77 11.47
N THR A 138 26.92 19.09 10.78
CA THR A 138 26.96 19.64 9.41
C THR A 138 26.96 21.17 9.34
N ASN A 139 27.13 21.88 10.47
CA ASN A 139 27.08 23.35 10.54
C ASN A 139 28.36 24.02 11.08
N THR A 140 29.52 23.41 10.90
CA THR A 140 30.83 24.09 11.09
C THR A 140 31.81 23.72 10.00
#